data_AF-A0A448UYX8-F1
#
_entry.id   AF-A0A448UYX8-F1
#
_cell.length_a   1.000
_cell.length_b   1.000
_cell.length_c   1.000
_cell.angle_alpha   90.00
_cell.angle_beta   90.00
_cell.angle_gamma   90.00
#
_symmetry.space_group_name_H-M   'P 1'
#
loop_
_entity.id
_entity.type
_entity.pdbx_description
1 polymer ?
#
loop_
_entity_poly.entity_id
_entity_poly.type
_entity_poly.pdbx_seq_one_letter_code
_entity_poly.pdbx_strand_id
1 'polypeptide(L)'
;MVQRQFPKPSELKEFMTFKKPSLDFAGNRLEKALTIYDLRKIAKRRTPAAAFDYTDGAAEGEFSMNRARQAFEDIEFHPGVLTDVSTVDTTTEVLAVPPPCLSVSLPPASPA
;
A
#
# COMPACT_ATOMS: atom_id res chain seq x y z
N MET A 1 11.31 -41.20 -2.70
CA MET A 1 11.75 -40.53 -1.46
C MET A 1 12.66 -39.39 -1.89
N VAL A 2 12.19 -38.13 -1.81
CA VAL A 2 12.94 -36.97 -2.32
C VAL A 2 14.04 -36.60 -1.32
N GLN A 3 15.31 -36.74 -1.71
CA GLN A 3 16.43 -36.29 -0.88
C GLN A 3 16.47 -34.76 -0.87
N ARG A 4 16.34 -34.17 0.33
CA ARG A 4 16.48 -32.72 0.53
C ARG A 4 17.95 -32.35 0.37
N GLN A 5 18.29 -31.63 -0.70
CA GLN A 5 19.60 -31.01 -0.85
C GLN A 5 19.61 -29.64 -0.20
N PHE A 6 20.62 -29.37 0.62
CA PHE A 6 20.88 -28.02 1.13
C PHE A 6 21.46 -27.16 -0.01
N PRO A 7 20.88 -25.98 -0.28
CA PRO A 7 21.34 -25.13 -1.37
C PRO A 7 22.79 -24.68 -1.15
N LYS A 8 23.57 -24.62 -2.22
CA LYS A 8 24.98 -24.24 -2.15
C LYS A 8 25.10 -22.74 -1.84
N PRO A 9 25.98 -22.32 -0.91
CA PRO A 9 26.15 -20.90 -0.55
C PRO A 9 26.51 -19.98 -1.74
N SER A 10 27.17 -20.54 -2.76
CA SER A 10 27.51 -19.83 -4.00
C SER A 10 26.28 -19.46 -4.84
N GLU A 11 25.25 -20.32 -4.85
CA GLU A 11 23.99 -20.08 -5.57
C GLU A 11 23.12 -19.08 -4.79
N LEU A 12 23.11 -19.15 -3.46
CA LEU A 12 22.41 -18.17 -2.62
C LEU A 12 22.95 -16.76 -2.83
N LYS A 13 24.26 -16.60 -2.99
CA LYS A 13 24.90 -15.29 -3.17
C LYS A 13 24.45 -14.56 -4.44
N GLU A 14 24.03 -15.31 -5.46
CA GLU A 14 23.53 -14.76 -6.73
C GLU A 14 22.12 -14.17 -6.60
N PHE A 15 21.33 -14.64 -5.62
CA PHE A 15 20.00 -14.12 -5.30
C PHE A 15 19.99 -13.11 -4.14
N MET A 16 21.12 -12.92 -3.46
CA MET A 16 21.23 -12.02 -2.32
C MET A 16 21.54 -10.58 -2.77
N THR A 17 20.51 -9.84 -3.14
CA THR A 17 20.64 -8.41 -3.43
C THR A 17 20.64 -7.61 -2.12
N PHE A 18 21.82 -7.28 -1.61
CA PHE A 18 21.95 -6.43 -0.44
C PHE A 18 21.70 -4.96 -0.81
N LYS A 19 20.69 -4.35 -0.20
CA LYS A 19 20.45 -2.92 -0.30
C LYS A 19 21.56 -2.16 0.42
N LYS A 20 22.14 -1.13 -0.22
CA LYS A 20 23.18 -0.28 0.39
C LYS A 20 22.62 0.37 1.66
N PRO A 21 23.35 0.35 2.79
CA PRO A 21 22.90 1.02 4.01
C PRO A 21 22.80 2.53 3.75
N SER A 22 21.62 3.09 3.92
CA SER A 22 21.36 4.54 3.81
C SER A 22 21.19 5.14 5.21
N LEU A 23 21.72 6.35 5.40
CA LEU A 23 21.54 7.15 6.62
C LEU A 23 20.18 7.87 6.66
N ASP A 24 19.40 7.82 5.57
CA ASP A 24 18.03 8.32 5.56
C ASP A 24 17.09 7.30 6.21
N PHE A 25 16.96 7.37 7.53
CA PHE A 25 16.06 6.52 8.29
C PHE A 25 14.57 6.78 7.97
N ALA A 26 14.22 7.97 7.46
CA ALA A 26 12.84 8.29 7.10
C ALA A 26 12.49 7.66 5.76
N GLY A 27 13.29 7.89 4.73
CA GLY A 27 13.14 7.28 3.41
C GLY A 27 13.17 5.75 3.48
N ASN A 28 14.13 5.16 4.21
CA ASN A 28 14.20 3.71 4.39
C ASN A 28 12.95 3.09 5.03
N ARG A 29 12.20 3.83 5.85
CA ARG A 29 10.95 3.35 6.46
C ARG A 29 9.78 3.46 5.50
N LEU A 30 9.71 4.56 4.73
CA LEU A 30 8.69 4.75 3.71
C LEU A 30 8.85 3.73 2.58
N GLU A 31 10.07 3.47 2.12
CA GLU A 31 10.35 2.43 1.12
C GLU A 31 10.01 1.01 1.59
N LYS A 32 9.94 0.79 2.91
CA LYS A 32 9.53 -0.50 3.49
C LYS A 32 8.02 -0.62 3.69
N ALA A 33 7.26 0.46 3.57
CA ALA A 33 5.81 0.42 3.71
C ALA A 33 5.19 -0.17 2.44
N LEU A 34 4.65 -1.38 2.54
CA LEU A 34 4.00 -2.08 1.43
C LEU A 34 2.51 -1.77 1.34
N THR A 35 1.94 -1.31 2.45
CA THR A 35 0.51 -1.04 2.57
C THR A 35 0.26 0.33 3.17
N ILE A 36 -0.92 0.90 2.90
CA ILE A 36 -1.39 2.14 3.54
C ILE A 36 -1.43 1.97 5.07
N TYR A 37 -1.72 0.76 5.57
CA TYR A 37 -1.68 0.46 7.00
C TYR A 37 -0.29 0.61 7.62
N ASP A 38 0.78 0.31 6.88
CA ASP A 38 2.14 0.50 7.37
C ASP A 38 2.51 1.98 7.42
N LEU A 39 2.02 2.78 6.47
CA LEU A 39 2.12 4.24 6.53
C LEU A 39 1.39 4.79 7.77
N ARG A 40 0.17 4.31 8.06
CA ARG A 40 -0.58 4.67 9.29
C ARG A 40 0.22 4.36 10.56
N LYS A 41 0.84 3.17 10.65
CA LYS A 41 1.69 2.78 11.80
C LYS A 41 2.90 3.69 11.95
N ILE A 42 3.55 4.07 10.84
CA ILE A 42 4.68 5.00 10.85
C ILE A 42 4.24 6.38 11.34
N ALA A 43 3.10 6.88 10.84
CA ALA A 43 2.51 8.15 11.23
C ALA A 43 2.15 8.18 12.72
N LYS A 44 1.46 7.14 13.24
CA LYS A 44 1.09 7.03 14.66
C LYS A 44 2.29 7.14 15.61
N ARG A 45 3.46 6.65 15.19
CA ARG A 45 4.68 6.69 16.02
C ARG A 45 5.40 8.06 15.98
N ARG A 46 5.11 8.92 15.01
CA ARG A 46 5.86 10.15 14.75
C ARG A 46 5.03 11.42 14.93
N THR A 47 3.74 11.34 14.68
CA THR A 47 2.83 12.47 14.81
C THR A 47 2.40 12.64 16.27
N PRO A 48 2.33 13.88 16.81
CA PRO A 48 1.73 14.14 18.11
C PRO A 48 0.30 13.55 18.19
N ALA A 49 -0.05 12.96 19.34
CA ALA A 49 -1.31 12.24 19.51
C ALA A 49 -2.53 13.06 19.06
N ALA A 50 -2.64 14.32 19.49
CA ALA A 50 -3.75 15.20 19.14
C ALA A 50 -3.91 15.41 17.61
N ALA A 51 -2.81 15.61 16.89
CA ALA A 51 -2.84 15.79 15.44
C ALA A 51 -3.13 14.47 14.71
N PHE A 52 -2.59 13.36 15.22
CA PHE A 52 -2.86 12.03 14.66
C PHE A 52 -4.33 11.65 14.82
N ASP A 53 -4.87 11.77 16.04
CA ASP A 53 -6.25 11.41 16.38
C ASP A 53 -7.26 12.31 15.65
N TYR A 54 -6.92 13.57 15.34
CA TYR A 54 -7.73 14.42 14.48
C TYR A 54 -7.83 13.91 13.03
N THR A 55 -6.72 13.41 12.47
CA THR A 55 -6.67 12.92 11.07
C THR A 55 -7.12 11.48 10.90
N ASP A 56 -6.88 10.64 11.89
CA ASP A 56 -7.13 9.20 11.87
C ASP A 56 -8.47 8.84 12.54
N GLY A 57 -8.94 9.69 13.45
CA GLY A 57 -10.19 9.51 14.18
C GLY A 57 -11.40 9.67 13.26
N ALA A 58 -12.17 8.61 13.12
CA ALA A 58 -13.53 8.69 12.61
C ALA A 58 -14.49 9.04 13.77
N ALA A 59 -15.64 9.66 13.46
CA ALA A 59 -16.63 9.99 14.47
C ALA A 59 -17.10 8.75 15.26
N GLU A 60 -17.36 8.94 16.57
CA GLU A 60 -17.83 7.92 17.53
C GLU A 60 -16.93 6.68 17.64
N GLY A 61 -17.48 5.46 17.55
CA GLY A 61 -16.77 4.19 17.77
C GLY A 61 -16.18 3.55 16.51
N GLU A 62 -15.89 4.34 15.46
CA GLU A 62 -15.34 3.90 14.18
C GLU A 62 -16.19 2.87 13.39
N PHE A 63 -17.42 2.59 13.82
CA PHE A 63 -18.29 1.56 13.21
C PHE A 63 -18.57 1.80 11.72
N SER A 64 -18.87 3.04 11.33
CA SER A 64 -19.15 3.38 9.92
C SER A 64 -17.92 3.22 9.04
N MET A 65 -16.74 3.58 9.55
CA MET A 65 -15.47 3.40 8.84
C MET A 65 -15.17 1.90 8.66
N ASN A 66 -15.38 1.10 9.71
CA ASN A 66 -15.17 -0.34 9.64
C ASN A 66 -16.16 -1.00 8.67
N ARG A 67 -17.43 -0.57 8.64
CA ARG A 67 -18.42 -1.04 7.68
C ARG A 67 -18.05 -0.71 6.25
N ALA A 68 -17.53 0.49 5.98
CA ALA A 68 -17.07 0.87 4.65
C ALA A 68 -15.90 -0.02 4.19
N ARG A 69 -14.96 -0.35 5.07
CA ARG A 69 -13.88 -1.31 4.77
C ARG A 69 -14.41 -2.72 4.50
N GLN A 70 -15.28 -3.21 5.38
CA GLN A 70 -15.90 -4.53 5.25
C GLN A 70 -16.61 -4.68 3.90
N ALA A 71 -17.33 -3.64 3.46
CA ALA A 71 -18.03 -3.65 2.18
C ALA A 71 -17.10 -3.88 0.98
N PHE A 72 -15.83 -3.48 1.04
CA PHE A 72 -14.84 -3.80 0.01
C PHE A 72 -14.23 -5.20 0.18
N GLU A 73 -14.05 -5.67 1.41
CA GLU A 73 -13.55 -7.02 1.70
C GLU A 73 -14.56 -8.11 1.32
N ASP A 74 -15.86 -7.79 1.37
CA ASP A 74 -16.94 -8.70 0.98
C ASP A 74 -17.05 -8.90 -0.54
N ILE A 75 -16.32 -8.13 -1.36
CA ILE A 75 -16.35 -8.22 -2.82
C ILE A 75 -15.32 -9.24 -3.30
N GLU A 76 -15.78 -10.28 -4.00
CA GLU A 76 -14.92 -11.32 -4.57
C GLU A 76 -14.60 -11.05 -6.06
N PHE A 77 -13.31 -11.01 -6.38
CA PHE A 77 -12.85 -10.91 -7.76
C PHE A 77 -12.90 -12.28 -8.45
N HIS A 78 -13.50 -12.31 -9.64
CA HIS A 78 -13.50 -13.46 -10.52
C HIS A 78 -12.53 -13.21 -11.69
N PRO A 79 -11.25 -13.61 -11.58
CA PRO A 79 -10.25 -13.30 -12.59
C PRO A 79 -10.53 -14.03 -13.90
N GLY A 80 -10.55 -13.28 -15.01
CA GLY A 80 -10.57 -13.85 -16.35
C GLY A 80 -9.21 -14.50 -16.68
N VAL A 81 -9.21 -15.78 -17.04
CA VAL A 81 -7.99 -16.49 -17.48
C VAL A 81 -7.77 -16.33 -18.99
N LEU A 82 -6.53 -16.48 -19.44
CA LEU A 82 -6.12 -16.40 -20.86
C LEU A 82 -6.41 -15.05 -21.55
N THR A 83 -6.58 -13.98 -20.77
CA THR A 83 -6.66 -12.62 -21.31
C THR A 83 -5.26 -12.01 -21.30
N ASP A 84 -4.81 -11.48 -22.45
CA ASP A 84 -3.55 -10.73 -22.50
C ASP A 84 -3.70 -9.41 -21.76
N VAL A 85 -2.96 -9.28 -20.66
CA VAL A 85 -2.88 -8.09 -19.79
C VAL A 85 -1.47 -7.50 -19.78
N SER A 86 -0.67 -7.75 -20.81
CA SER A 86 0.71 -7.26 -20.93
C SER A 86 0.80 -5.73 -20.92
N THR A 87 -0.23 -5.04 -21.40
CA THR A 87 -0.40 -3.59 -21.30
C THR A 87 -1.75 -3.26 -20.68
N VAL A 88 -1.73 -2.71 -19.46
CA VAL A 88 -2.94 -2.23 -18.77
C VAL A 88 -2.90 -0.70 -18.74
N ASP A 89 -3.89 -0.07 -19.36
CA ASP A 89 -4.11 1.38 -19.25
C ASP A 89 -5.10 1.66 -18.12
N THR A 90 -4.65 2.40 -17.10
CA THR A 90 -5.46 2.79 -15.94
C THR A 90 -5.93 4.24 -16.00
N THR A 91 -5.77 4.91 -17.15
CA THR A 91 -6.23 6.28 -17.34
C THR A 91 -7.74 6.34 -17.51
N THR A 92 -8.37 7.38 -16.98
CA THR A 92 -9.80 7.62 -17.14
C THR A 92 -10.09 9.12 -17.09
N GLU A 93 -11.24 9.53 -17.62
CA GLU A 93 -11.72 10.90 -17.58
C GLU A 93 -12.77 11.03 -16.48
N VAL A 94 -12.51 11.90 -15.51
CA VAL A 94 -13.43 12.18 -14.40
C VAL A 94 -13.94 13.61 -14.55
N LEU A 95 -15.26 13.79 -14.65
CA LEU A 95 -15.92 15.09 -14.75
C LEU A 95 -15.35 16.01 -15.86
N ALA A 96 -15.11 15.45 -17.04
CA ALA A 96 -14.55 16.15 -18.20
C ALA A 96 -13.13 16.73 -18.01
N VAL A 97 -12.39 16.25 -17.01
CA VAL A 97 -10.99 16.61 -16.79
C VAL A 97 -10.10 15.60 -17.53
N PRO A 98 -9.28 16.03 -18.50
CA PRO A 98 -8.46 15.13 -19.30
C PRO A 98 -7.37 14.43 -18.45
N PRO A 99 -7.01 13.18 -18.79
CA PRO A 99 -6.06 12.37 -18.03
C PRO A 99 -4.66 13.00 -18.00
N PRO A 100 -3.94 12.88 -16.87
CA PRO A 100 -3.36 11.59 -16.51
C PRO A 100 -3.79 11.11 -15.12
N CYS A 101 -5.08 11.19 -14.80
CA CYS A 101 -5.57 10.69 -13.53
C CYS A 101 -5.82 9.17 -13.60
N LEU A 102 -5.14 8.44 -12.72
CA LEU A 102 -5.60 7.18 -12.16
C LEU A 102 -7.07 7.36 -11.73
N SER A 103 -7.89 6.31 -11.73
CA SER A 103 -9.31 6.34 -11.31
C SER A 103 -9.56 6.74 -9.83
N VAL A 104 -8.57 7.30 -9.13
CA VAL A 104 -8.60 7.73 -7.74
C VAL A 104 -8.17 9.20 -7.65
N SER A 105 -8.97 10.02 -6.97
CA SER A 105 -8.65 11.43 -6.67
C SER A 105 -8.42 11.65 -5.17
N LEU A 106 -7.64 12.68 -4.82
CA LEU A 106 -7.45 13.08 -3.43
C LEU A 106 -8.70 13.83 -2.95
N PRO A 107 -9.36 13.40 -1.86
CA PRO A 107 -10.44 14.17 -1.27
C PRO A 107 -9.91 15.47 -0.66
N PRO A 108 -10.73 16.53 -0.58
CA PRO A 108 -10.34 17.75 0.14
C PRO A 108 -10.05 17.42 1.60
N ALA A 109 -8.87 17.81 2.08
CA ALA A 109 -8.47 17.68 3.48
C ALA A 109 -8.32 19.09 4.10
N SER A 110 -8.78 19.24 5.34
CA SER A 110 -8.56 20.48 6.08
C SER A 110 -7.07 20.65 6.38
N PRO A 111 -6.47 21.84 6.18
CA PRO A 111 -5.13 22.09 6.68
C PRO A 111 -5.14 21.96 8.21
N ALA A 112 -4.17 21.21 8.74
CA ALA A 112 -3.90 21.04 10.16
C ALA A 112 -3.29 22.31 10.77
#